data_AF-A0AAE3Y7N4-F1
#
_entry.id   AF-A0AAE3Y7N4-F1
#
_cell.length_a   1.000
_cell.length_b   1.000
_cell.length_c   1.000
_cell.angle_alpha   90.00
_cell.angle_beta   90.00
_cell.angle_gamma   90.00
#
_symmetry.space_group_name_H-M   'P 1'
#
loop_
_entity.id
_entity.type
_entity.pdbx_description
1 polymer ?
#
loop_
_entity_poly.entity_id
_entity_poly.type
_entity_poly.pdbx_seq_one_letter_code
_entity_poly.pdbx_strand_id
1 'polypeptide(L)' 'MAANYRAMCRARSKAERFSKISIVIEETDETLFWFEMLEELEYVQKELLTDIKNKTEEILKVTSSYRKMLKS' A
#
# COMPACT_ATOMS: atom_id res chain seq x y z
N MET A 1 4.21 -0.32 -5.66
CA MET A 1 3.58 0.81 -4.93
C MET A 1 4.00 2.22 -5.41
N ALA A 2 5.27 2.64 -5.31
CA ALA A 2 5.66 4.04 -5.52
C ALA A 2 5.41 4.60 -6.93
N ALA A 3 5.59 3.78 -7.97
CA ALA A 3 5.34 4.17 -9.36
C ALA A 3 3.86 4.51 -9.60
N ASN A 4 2.95 3.68 -9.07
CA ASN A 4 1.52 3.90 -9.17
C ASN A 4 1.04 5.09 -8.33
N TYR A 5 1.66 5.34 -7.17
CA TYR A 5 1.40 6.56 -6.41
C TYR A 5 1.80 7.82 -7.19
N ARG A 6 3.00 7.81 -7.81
CA ARG A 6 3.43 8.91 -8.69
C ARG A 6 2.51 9.09 -9.90
N ALA A 7 1.98 8.00 -10.45
CA ALA A 7 0.99 8.06 -11.52
C ALA A 7 -0.36 8.62 -11.03
N MET A 8 -0.79 8.29 -9.82
CA MET A 8 -1.98 8.85 -9.18
C MET A 8 -1.85 10.37 -9.00
N CYS A 9 -0.70 10.87 -8.55
CA CYS A 9 -0.45 12.31 -8.41
C CYS A 9 -0.59 13.09 -9.75
N ARG A 10 -0.36 12.41 -10.88
CA ARG A 10 -0.47 12.98 -12.24
C ARG A 10 -1.79 12.67 -12.94
N ALA A 11 -2.74 12.03 -12.26
CA ALA A 11 -4.03 11.70 -12.85
C ALA A 11 -4.83 12.96 -13.19
N ARG A 12 -5.53 12.91 -14.32
CA ARG A 12 -6.22 14.05 -14.96
C ARG A 12 -7.68 14.16 -14.55
N SER A 13 -8.20 13.17 -13.83
CA SER A 13 -9.57 13.16 -13.33
C SER A 13 -9.67 12.48 -11.97
N LYS A 14 -10.78 12.74 -11.26
CA LYS A 14 -11.10 12.09 -9.99
C LYS A 14 -11.22 10.56 -10.15
N ALA A 15 -11.80 10.11 -11.27
CA ALA A 15 -11.93 8.69 -11.59
C ALA A 15 -10.56 8.04 -11.86
N GLU A 16 -9.66 8.71 -12.60
CA GLU A 16 -8.29 8.22 -12.79
C GLU A 16 -7.53 8.18 -11.45
N ARG A 17 -7.68 9.18 -10.57
CA ARG A 17 -7.09 9.17 -9.22
C ARG A 17 -7.59 7.98 -8.41
N PHE A 18 -8.90 7.73 -8.42
CA PHE A 18 -9.52 6.62 -7.71
C PHE A 18 -9.02 5.26 -8.19
N SER A 19 -8.93 5.06 -9.52
CA SER A 19 -8.40 3.83 -10.09
C SER A 19 -6.93 3.63 -9.69
N LYS A 20 -6.09 4.65 -9.87
CA LYS A 20 -4.64 4.53 -9.58
C LYS A 20 -4.33 4.38 -8.10
N ILE A 21 -5.06 5.05 -7.20
CA ILE A 21 -4.86 4.81 -5.76
C ILE A 21 -5.32 3.41 -5.34
N SER A 22 -6.32 2.83 -6.01
CA SER A 22 -6.74 1.45 -5.73
C SER A 22 -5.64 0.45 -6.06
N ILE A 23 -4.91 0.66 -7.15
CA ILE A 23 -3.71 -0.14 -7.50
C ILE A 23 -2.62 0.01 -6.43
N VAL A 24 -2.37 1.24 -5.94
CA VAL A 24 -1.39 1.44 -4.86
C VAL A 24 -1.77 0.66 -3.60
N ILE A 25 -3.05 0.66 -3.24
CA ILE A 25 -3.58 -0.08 -2.07
C ILE A 25 -3.34 -1.58 -2.26
N GLU A 26 -3.72 -2.13 -3.41
CA GLU A 26 -3.52 -3.55 -3.76
C GLU A 26 -2.04 -3.95 -3.67
N GLU A 27 -1.14 -3.20 -4.31
CA GLU A 27 0.31 -3.47 -4.24
C GLU A 27 0.88 -3.35 -2.82
N THR A 28 0.31 -2.48 -1.98
CA THR A 28 0.76 -2.30 -0.58
C THR A 28 0.30 -3.47 0.28
N ASP A 29 -0.93 -3.92 0.09
CA ASP A 29 -1.52 -5.06 0.78
C ASP A 29 -0.79 -6.36 0.42
N GLU A 30 -0.53 -6.59 -0.87
CA GLU A 30 0.29 -7.71 -1.35
C GLU A 30 1.70 -7.70 -0.74
N THR A 31 2.31 -6.52 -0.61
CA THR A 31 3.64 -6.39 0.03
C THR A 31 3.59 -6.80 1.50
N LEU A 32 2.54 -6.40 2.23
CA LEU A 32 2.34 -6.79 3.64
C LEU A 32 2.15 -8.31 3.76
N PHE A 33 1.34 -8.90 2.89
CA PHE A 33 1.15 -10.35 2.79
C PHE A 33 2.48 -11.08 2.60
N TRP A 34 3.35 -10.61 1.70
CA TRP A 34 4.66 -11.23 1.52
C TRP A 34 5.55 -11.13 2.77
N PHE A 35 5.49 -10.04 3.53
CA PHE A 35 6.21 -9.96 4.81
C PHE A 35 5.65 -10.93 5.85
N GLU A 36 4.34 -11.11 5.92
CA GLU A 36 3.72 -12.10 6.80
C GLU A 36 4.14 -13.53 6.41
N MET A 37 4.15 -13.84 5.13
CA MET A 37 4.63 -15.14 4.63
C MET A 37 6.11 -15.38 4.94
N LEU A 38 6.97 -14.36 4.80
CA LEU A 38 8.40 -14.48 5.12
C LEU A 38 8.63 -14.70 6.63
N GLU A 39 7.81 -14.08 7.48
CA GLU A 39 7.83 -14.28 8.93
C GLU A 39 7.33 -15.69 9.30
N GLU A 40 6.22 -16.14 8.72
CA GLU A 40 5.63 -17.46 8.99
C GLU A 40 6.53 -18.62 8.54
N LEU A 41 7.24 -18.44 7.42
CA LEU A 41 8.18 -19.44 6.89
C LEU A 41 9.57 -19.36 7.55
N GLU A 42 9.75 -18.50 8.56
CA GLU A 42 11.01 -18.29 9.29
C GLU A 42 12.21 -17.93 8.38
N TYR A 43 11.96 -17.37 7.19
CA TYR A 43 13.02 -16.95 6.26
C TYR A 43 13.70 -15.66 6.71
N VAL A 44 13.01 -14.84 7.51
CA VAL A 44 13.50 -13.56 8.01
C VAL A 44 13.11 -13.41 9.48
N GLN A 45 14.03 -12.89 10.30
CA GLN A 45 13.76 -12.58 11.70
C GLN A 45 12.65 -11.54 11.83
N LYS A 46 11.68 -11.81 12.69
CA LYS A 46 10.52 -10.95 12.96
C LYS A 46 10.94 -9.51 13.31
N GLU A 47 12.02 -9.35 14.05
CA GLU A 47 12.55 -8.07 14.51
C GLU A 47 12.94 -7.17 13.32
N LEU A 48 13.44 -7.77 12.23
CA LEU A 48 13.81 -7.05 11.01
C LEU A 48 12.58 -6.61 10.21
N LEU A 49 11.49 -7.38 10.28
CA LEU A 49 10.25 -7.09 9.56
C LEU A 49 9.31 -6.17 10.32
N THR A 50 9.41 -6.10 11.65
CA THR A 50 8.44 -5.39 12.50
C THR A 50 8.29 -3.92 12.11
N ASP A 51 9.41 -3.19 11.99
CA ASP A 51 9.39 -1.76 11.61
C ASP A 51 8.87 -1.56 10.16
N ILE A 52 9.27 -2.44 9.23
CA ILE A 52 8.87 -2.34 7.82
C ILE A 52 7.39 -2.66 7.65
N LYS A 53 6.86 -3.70 8.31
CA LYS A 53 5.43 -4.03 8.32
C LYS A 53 4.60 -2.87 8.86
N ASN A 54 5.00 -2.29 10.00
CA ASN A 54 4.32 -1.14 10.59
C ASN A 54 4.25 0.05 9.62
N LYS A 55 5.38 0.41 9.00
CA LYS A 55 5.43 1.48 7.99
C LYS A 55 4.58 1.18 6.76
N THR A 56 4.54 -0.09 6.34
CA THR A 56 3.71 -0.54 5.20
C THR A 56 2.23 -0.43 5.53
N GLU A 57 1.82 -0.83 6.74
CA GLU A 57 0.45 -0.63 7.22
C GLU A 57 0.04 0.84 7.29
N GLU A 58 0.93 1.74 7.71
CA GLU A 58 0.65 3.17 7.72
C GLU A 58 0.35 3.69 6.32
N ILE A 59 1.14 3.28 5.32
CA ILE A 59 0.90 3.62 3.91
C ILE A 59 -0.46 3.07 3.46
N LEU A 60 -0.79 1.83 3.82
CA LEU A 60 -2.08 1.22 3.48
C LEU A 60 -3.26 2.00 4.09
N LYS A 61 -3.15 2.42 5.37
CA LYS A 61 -4.15 3.21 6.09
C LYS A 61 -4.35 4.59 5.47
N VAL A 62 -3.25 5.30 5.15
CA VAL A 62 -3.30 6.63 4.53
C VAL A 62 -3.91 6.57 3.13
N THR A 63 -3.43 5.65 2.29
CA THR A 63 -3.91 5.51 0.90
C THR A 63 -5.37 5.07 0.84
N SER A 64 -5.79 4.15 1.72
CA SER A 64 -7.18 3.72 1.87
C SER A 64 -8.10 4.86 2.32
N SER A 65 -7.65 5.69 3.27
CA SER A 65 -8.40 6.86 3.74
C SER A 65 -8.56 7.88 2.62
N TYR A 66 -7.49 8.18 1.88
CA TYR A 66 -7.54 9.07 0.73
C TYR A 66 -8.50 8.57 -0.35
N ARG A 67 -8.49 7.26 -0.66
CA ARG A 67 -9.44 6.66 -1.62
C ARG A 67 -10.90 6.87 -1.21
N LYS A 68 -11.22 6.74 0.09
CA LYS A 68 -12.59 6.98 0.60
C LYS A 68 -13.01 8.43 0.38
N MET A 69 -12.12 9.39 0.61
CA MET A 69 -12.38 10.82 0.35
C MET A 69 -12.66 11.12 -1.12
N LEU A 70 -12.14 10.32 -2.07
CA LEU A 70 -12.43 10.50 -3.51
C LEU A 70 -13.82 9.99 -3.92
N LYS A 71 -14.50 9.18 -3.11
CA LYS A 71 -15.89 8.74 -3.40
C LYS A 71 -16.93 9.77 -2.97
N SER A 72 -16.65 10.54 -1.91
CA SER A 72 -17.40 11.73 -1.50
C SER A 72 -17.19 12.86 -2.50
#